data_AF-A0A2V5WKT8-F1
#
_entry.id   AF-A0A2V5WKT8-F1
#
_cell.length_a   1.000
_cell.length_b   1.000
_cell.length_c   1.000
_cell.angle_alpha   90.00
_cell.angle_beta   90.00
_cell.angle_gamma   90.00
#
_symmetry.space_group_name_H-M   'P 1'
#
loop_
_entity.id
_entity.type
_entity.pdbx_description
1 polymer ?
#
loop_
_entity_poly.entity_id
_entity_poly.type
_entity_poly.pdbx_seq_one_letter_code
_entity_poly.pdbx_strand_id
1 'polypeptide(L)'
;MLWAPDSKRFAFYWGQGRMHQTALYQFNGEKWIALKVPGEHDEIWQRAKALETTQLKSKGLSKKTSLRFLWWTVEPDRWVNARTLVVHASLAERLESKELGFGGDFLFTLKFDDAGNWKIITTHQMSEKEVEKREKGQ
;
A
#
# COMPACT_ATOMS: atom_id res chain seq x y z
N MET A 1 -12.40 5.68 7.41
CA MET A 1 -12.11 4.81 8.59
C MET A 1 -12.77 3.47 8.35
N LEU A 2 -12.05 2.35 8.51
CA LEU A 2 -12.53 1.00 8.24
C LEU A 2 -12.39 0.12 9.48
N TRP A 3 -13.51 -0.43 9.96
CA TRP A 3 -13.55 -1.32 11.11
C TRP A 3 -13.41 -2.78 10.68
N ALA A 4 -12.66 -3.55 11.47
CA ALA A 4 -12.68 -5.00 11.37
C ALA A 4 -14.06 -5.52 11.85
N PRO A 5 -14.52 -6.69 11.35
CA PRO A 5 -15.86 -7.20 11.69
C PRO A 5 -16.12 -7.44 13.18
N ASP A 6 -15.09 -7.67 13.97
CA ASP A 6 -15.20 -7.87 15.43
C ASP A 6 -15.09 -6.57 16.23
N SER A 7 -14.95 -5.42 15.54
CA SER A 7 -14.73 -4.10 16.11
C SER A 7 -13.53 -3.99 17.05
N LYS A 8 -12.58 -4.94 16.99
CA LYS A 8 -11.34 -4.90 17.81
C LYS A 8 -10.16 -4.31 17.06
N ARG A 9 -10.30 -4.04 15.77
CA ARG A 9 -9.29 -3.34 14.98
C ARG A 9 -9.95 -2.32 14.06
N PHE A 10 -9.23 -1.25 13.78
CA PHE A 10 -9.62 -0.34 12.70
C PHE A 10 -8.40 0.21 11.99
N ALA A 11 -8.63 0.65 10.76
CA ALA A 11 -7.67 1.34 9.93
C ALA A 11 -8.19 2.74 9.59
N PHE A 12 -7.30 3.72 9.63
CA PHE A 12 -7.59 5.10 9.31
C PHE A 12 -6.61 5.60 8.26
N TYR A 13 -7.12 6.30 7.26
CA TYR A 13 -6.37 6.84 6.14
C TYR A 13 -6.73 8.30 5.98
N TRP A 14 -5.73 9.17 5.92
CA TRP A 14 -5.91 10.59 5.76
C TRP A 14 -4.71 11.19 5.04
N GLY A 15 -4.90 12.35 4.43
CA GLY A 15 -3.84 13.01 3.68
C GLY A 15 -4.40 14.07 2.75
N GLN A 16 -3.48 14.80 2.12
CA GLN A 16 -3.81 15.75 1.07
C GLN A 16 -2.69 15.75 0.04
N GLY A 17 -3.05 15.75 -1.25
CA GLY A 17 -2.10 15.77 -2.34
C GLY A 17 -1.23 14.52 -2.38
N ARG A 18 0.10 14.68 -2.27
CA ARG A 18 1.08 13.60 -2.42
C ARG A 18 1.43 12.87 -1.13
N MET A 19 0.92 13.35 0.01
CA MET A 19 1.22 12.80 1.33
C MET A 19 -0.05 12.22 1.91
N HIS A 20 -0.05 10.90 2.07
CA HIS A 20 -1.09 10.19 2.81
C HIS A 20 -0.46 9.36 3.92
N GLN A 21 -1.22 9.21 5.00
CA GLN A 21 -0.84 8.45 6.16
C GLN A 21 -1.90 7.40 6.45
N THR A 22 -1.41 6.26 6.93
CA THR A 22 -2.24 5.18 7.42
C THR A 22 -1.96 4.98 8.89
N ALA A 23 -3.00 4.74 9.68
CA ALA A 23 -2.88 4.29 11.05
C ALA A 23 -3.68 3.01 11.23
N LEU A 24 -3.13 2.11 12.04
CA LEU A 24 -3.75 0.85 12.41
C LEU A 24 -3.82 0.78 13.93
N TYR A 25 -4.97 0.38 14.45
CA TYR A 25 -5.20 0.23 15.88
C TYR A 25 -5.82 -1.11 16.22
N GLN A 26 -5.49 -1.61 17.42
CA GLN A 26 -6.09 -2.81 18.01
C GLN A 26 -6.51 -2.55 19.45
N PHE A 27 -7.68 -3.04 19.83
CA PHE A 27 -8.16 -3.06 21.21
C PHE A 27 -7.63 -4.31 21.92
N ASN A 28 -6.95 -4.13 23.05
CA ASN A 28 -6.38 -5.23 23.82
C ASN A 28 -7.29 -5.70 24.98
N GLY A 29 -8.51 -5.15 25.12
CA GLY A 29 -9.41 -5.38 26.24
C GLY A 29 -9.51 -4.20 27.21
N GLU A 30 -8.53 -3.29 27.20
CA GLU A 30 -8.48 -2.12 28.07
C GLU A 30 -8.38 -0.81 27.27
N LYS A 31 -7.51 -0.78 26.26
CA LYS A 31 -7.24 0.43 25.48
C LYS A 31 -6.92 0.13 24.01
N TRP A 32 -6.95 1.18 23.21
CA TRP A 32 -6.49 1.17 21.83
C TRP A 32 -4.97 1.29 21.77
N ILE A 33 -4.34 0.35 21.06
CA ILE A 33 -2.89 0.30 20.82
C ILE A 33 -2.63 0.56 19.35
N ALA A 34 -1.73 1.51 19.06
CA ALA A 34 -1.26 1.74 17.70
C ALA A 34 -0.38 0.56 17.24
N LEU A 35 -0.67 0.03 16.06
CA LEU A 35 0.09 -1.06 15.43
C LEU A 35 1.14 -0.52 14.47
N LYS A 36 2.10 -1.38 14.09
CA LYS A 36 3.03 -1.09 13.01
C LYS A 36 2.25 -0.75 11.73
N VAL A 37 2.50 0.41 11.16
CA VAL A 37 1.84 0.87 9.94
C VAL A 37 2.52 0.27 8.71
N PRO A 38 1.76 -0.24 7.72
CA PRO A 38 2.29 -0.61 6.41
C PRO A 38 2.64 0.65 5.60
N GLY A 39 3.83 0.73 5.01
CA GLY A 39 4.30 1.97 4.40
C GLY A 39 5.73 1.94 3.90
N GLU A 40 6.48 3.01 4.18
CA GLU A 40 7.87 3.15 3.75
C GLU A 40 8.81 2.25 4.57
N HIS A 41 9.87 1.77 3.93
CA HIS A 41 10.92 0.92 4.51
C HIS A 41 10.49 -0.48 4.98
N ASP A 42 9.28 -0.92 4.64
CA ASP A 42 8.84 -2.30 4.90
C ASP A 42 8.84 -3.17 3.63
N GLU A 43 8.31 -4.38 3.76
CA GLU A 43 8.22 -5.35 2.66
C GLU A 43 7.30 -4.88 1.51
N ILE A 44 6.28 -4.06 1.79
CA ILE A 44 5.37 -3.50 0.78
C ILE A 44 6.14 -2.51 -0.10
N TRP A 45 6.90 -1.59 0.51
CA TRP A 45 7.77 -0.67 -0.22
C TRP A 45 8.80 -1.41 -1.08
N GLN A 46 9.43 -2.45 -0.52
CA GLN A 46 10.43 -3.25 -1.25
C GLN A 46 9.83 -3.92 -2.50
N ARG A 47 8.61 -4.47 -2.39
CA ARG A 47 7.92 -5.09 -3.54
C ARG A 47 7.54 -4.06 -4.61
N ALA A 48 7.10 -2.86 -4.21
CA ALA A 48 6.82 -1.78 -5.15
C ALA A 48 8.08 -1.31 -5.90
N LYS A 49 9.20 -1.09 -5.20
CA LYS A 49 10.48 -0.71 -5.84
C LYS A 49 11.09 -1.83 -6.69
N ALA A 50 10.80 -3.09 -6.39
CA ALA A 50 11.20 -4.22 -7.24
C ALA A 50 10.50 -4.20 -8.61
N LEU A 51 9.21 -3.82 -8.66
CA LEU A 51 8.48 -3.62 -9.91
C LEU A 51 9.09 -2.49 -10.73
N GLU A 52 9.30 -1.31 -10.12
CA GLU A 52 9.96 -0.18 -10.78
C GLU A 52 11.34 -0.56 -11.35
N THR A 53 12.15 -1.28 -10.56
CA THR A 53 13.47 -1.74 -11.02
C THR A 53 13.33 -2.65 -12.25
N THR A 54 12.31 -3.49 -12.30
CA THR A 54 12.03 -4.37 -13.46
C THR A 54 11.58 -3.55 -14.67
N GLN A 55 10.73 -2.55 -14.48
CA GLN A 55 10.28 -1.63 -15.54
C GLN A 55 11.42 -0.75 -16.08
N LEU A 56 12.35 -0.30 -15.24
CA LEU A 56 13.55 0.41 -15.68
C LEU A 56 14.40 -0.48 -16.57
N LYS A 57 14.67 -1.71 -16.14
CA LYS A 57 15.46 -2.70 -16.91
C LYS A 57 14.82 -3.01 -18.26
N SER A 58 13.50 -3.23 -18.32
CA SER A 58 12.81 -3.55 -19.58
C SER A 58 12.88 -2.41 -20.60
N LYS A 59 13.08 -1.18 -20.14
CA LYS A 59 13.25 0.01 -20.97
C LYS A 59 14.72 0.38 -21.21
N GLY A 60 15.66 -0.50 -20.86
CA GLY A 60 17.10 -0.29 -21.04
C GLY A 60 17.71 0.76 -20.11
N LEU A 61 17.02 1.12 -19.03
CA LEU A 61 17.45 2.15 -18.08
C LEU A 61 18.15 1.52 -16.87
N SER A 62 19.10 2.26 -16.31
CA SER A 62 19.80 1.87 -15.08
C SER A 62 18.90 1.98 -13.86
N LYS A 63 19.11 1.14 -12.85
CA LYS A 63 18.48 1.30 -11.52
C LYS A 63 18.85 2.60 -10.80
N LYS A 64 19.92 3.28 -11.25
CA LYS A 64 20.36 4.58 -10.72
C LYS A 64 19.74 5.77 -11.47
N THR A 65 18.86 5.50 -12.43
CA THR A 65 18.18 6.57 -13.19
C THR A 65 17.38 7.42 -12.22
N SER A 66 17.59 8.74 -12.26
CA SER A 66 16.84 9.67 -11.40
C SER A 66 15.39 9.71 -11.87
N LEU A 67 14.47 9.36 -10.95
CA LEU A 67 13.04 9.44 -11.17
C LEU A 67 12.46 10.52 -10.26
N ARG A 68 11.54 11.31 -10.82
CA ARG A 68 10.74 12.27 -10.07
C ARG A 68 9.61 11.53 -9.39
N PHE A 69 9.63 11.54 -8.06
CA PHE A 69 8.54 11.06 -7.23
C PHE A 69 7.24 11.85 -7.49
N LEU A 70 6.15 11.12 -7.75
CA LEU A 70 4.81 11.69 -7.86
C LEU A 70 4.02 11.40 -6.57
N TRP A 71 3.87 10.14 -6.21
CA TRP A 71 3.23 9.72 -4.96
C TRP A 71 3.63 8.32 -4.52
N TRP A 72 3.42 8.08 -3.23
CA TRP A 72 3.40 6.77 -2.59
C TRP A 72 2.23 6.77 -1.61
N THR A 73 1.35 5.79 -1.74
CA THR A 73 0.21 5.61 -0.84
C THR A 73 0.08 4.15 -0.44
N VAL A 74 -0.38 3.91 0.79
CA VAL A 74 -0.77 2.58 1.27
C VAL A 74 -2.12 2.71 1.96
N GLU A 75 -3.18 2.70 1.17
CA GLU A 75 -4.55 2.90 1.61
C GLU A 75 -5.17 1.58 2.14
N PRO A 76 -5.77 1.55 3.33
CA PRO A 76 -6.61 0.45 3.75
C PRO A 76 -7.81 0.29 2.81
N ASP A 77 -7.96 -0.90 2.21
CA ASP A 77 -9.03 -1.19 1.26
C ASP A 77 -10.26 -1.77 1.96
N ARG A 78 -10.09 -2.92 2.63
CA ARG A 78 -11.16 -3.60 3.36
C ARG A 78 -10.63 -4.63 4.35
N TRP A 79 -11.35 -4.85 5.43
CA TRP A 79 -11.15 -6.01 6.29
C TRP A 79 -11.88 -7.22 5.70
N VAL A 80 -11.15 -8.32 5.47
CA VAL A 80 -11.73 -9.59 5.00
C VAL A 80 -12.33 -10.36 6.17
N ASN A 81 -11.68 -10.27 7.33
CA ASN A 81 -12.13 -10.82 8.60
C ASN A 81 -11.44 -10.05 9.75
N ALA A 82 -11.68 -10.45 11.00
CA ALA A 82 -11.12 -9.83 12.21
C ALA A 82 -9.58 -9.66 12.21
N ARG A 83 -8.86 -10.50 11.47
CA ARG A 83 -7.38 -10.56 11.46
C ARG A 83 -6.77 -10.38 10.07
N THR A 84 -7.56 -9.99 9.07
CA THR A 84 -7.07 -9.86 7.70
C THR A 84 -7.52 -8.55 7.08
N LEU A 85 -6.56 -7.69 6.76
CA LEU A 85 -6.76 -6.42 6.07
C LEU A 85 -6.19 -6.51 4.67
N VAL A 86 -6.93 -6.06 3.67
CA VAL A 86 -6.38 -5.75 2.35
C VAL A 86 -5.99 -4.28 2.35
N VAL A 87 -4.78 -3.99 1.88
CA VAL A 87 -4.32 -2.62 1.63
C VAL A 87 -3.99 -2.46 0.14
N HIS A 88 -4.35 -1.31 -0.41
CA HIS A 88 -3.99 -0.86 -1.74
C HIS A 88 -2.75 0.01 -1.65
N ALA A 89 -1.65 -0.43 -2.27
CA ALA A 89 -0.43 0.37 -2.35
C ALA A 89 -0.24 0.87 -3.78
N SER A 90 0.01 2.17 -3.93
CA SER A 90 0.23 2.83 -5.22
C SER A 90 1.55 3.58 -5.19
N LEU A 91 2.46 3.22 -6.10
CA LEU A 91 3.68 3.97 -6.36
C LEU A 91 3.61 4.57 -7.76
N ALA A 92 3.85 5.87 -7.87
CA ALA A 92 4.08 6.49 -9.17
C ALA A 92 5.31 7.40 -9.13
N GLU A 93 6.21 7.13 -10.08
CA GLU A 93 7.37 7.94 -10.37
C GLU A 93 7.45 8.15 -11.89
N ARG A 94 8.18 9.16 -12.35
CA ARG A 94 8.39 9.39 -13.78
C ARG A 94 9.79 9.93 -14.06
N LEU A 95 10.26 9.79 -15.29
CA LEU A 95 11.45 10.54 -15.72
C LEU A 95 11.16 12.05 -15.68
N GLU A 96 12.15 12.86 -15.33
CA GLU A 96 11.98 14.32 -15.33
C GLU A 96 11.61 14.88 -16.71
N SER A 97 12.12 14.25 -17.77
CA SER A 97 12.01 14.71 -19.15
C SER A 97 10.89 14.03 -19.96
N LYS A 98 10.10 13.11 -19.39
CA LYS A 98 9.11 12.32 -20.14
C LYS A 98 7.84 12.03 -19.33
N GLU A 99 6.74 11.74 -20.05
CA GLU A 99 5.50 11.17 -19.48
C GLU A 99 5.60 9.68 -19.14
N LEU A 100 6.80 9.10 -19.28
CA LEU A 100 7.02 7.68 -19.02
C LEU A 100 6.95 7.41 -17.51
N GLY A 101 5.81 6.88 -17.06
CA GLY A 101 5.57 6.47 -15.70
C GLY A 101 6.26 5.14 -15.34
N PHE A 102 6.61 5.04 -14.06
CA PHE A 102 7.11 3.86 -13.38
C PHE A 102 6.36 3.68 -12.06
N GLY A 103 6.36 2.43 -11.58
CA GLY A 103 5.57 2.01 -10.43
C GLY A 103 4.29 1.30 -10.87
N GLY A 104 3.32 1.24 -9.98
CA GLY A 104 2.06 0.53 -10.18
C GLY A 104 1.32 0.28 -8.89
N ASP A 105 0.14 -0.32 -9.05
CA ASP A 105 -0.82 -0.55 -7.99
C ASP A 105 -0.82 -2.02 -7.56
N PHE A 106 -0.95 -2.22 -6.26
CA PHE A 106 -0.93 -3.54 -5.63
C PHE A 106 -2.03 -3.66 -4.59
N LEU A 107 -2.61 -4.87 -4.49
CA LEU A 107 -3.35 -5.28 -3.31
C LEU A 107 -2.49 -6.24 -2.48
N PHE A 108 -2.22 -5.85 -1.24
CA PHE A 108 -1.55 -6.67 -0.26
C PHE A 108 -2.55 -7.15 0.78
N THR A 109 -2.55 -8.47 1.02
CA THR A 109 -3.34 -9.06 2.10
C THR A 109 -2.45 -9.23 3.32
N LEU A 110 -2.74 -8.48 4.37
CA LEU A 110 -2.03 -8.50 5.65
C LEU A 110 -2.77 -9.39 6.64
N LYS A 111 -2.07 -10.34 7.27
CA LYS A 111 -2.62 -11.17 8.35
C LYS A 111 -2.00 -10.79 9.68
N PHE A 112 -2.84 -10.46 10.65
CA PHE A 112 -2.45 -10.04 11.98
C PHE A 112 -2.39 -11.24 12.94
N ASP A 113 -1.40 -11.22 13.83
CA ASP A 113 -1.34 -12.08 15.01
C ASP A 113 -2.09 -11.44 16.19
N ASP A 114 -2.09 -12.12 17.35
CA ASP A 114 -2.74 -11.61 18.56
C ASP A 114 -2.02 -10.41 19.19
N ALA A 115 -0.70 -10.30 18.97
CA ALA A 115 0.10 -9.16 19.42
C ALA A 115 -0.07 -7.92 18.51
N GLY A 116 -0.76 -8.06 17.38
CA GLY A 116 -0.98 -7.00 16.41
C GLY A 116 0.17 -6.81 15.41
N ASN A 117 1.14 -7.74 15.37
CA ASN A 117 2.08 -7.79 14.25
C ASN A 117 1.36 -8.34 13.03
N TRP A 118 1.77 -7.91 11.85
CA TRP A 118 1.23 -8.42 10.60
C TRP A 118 2.32 -8.92 9.67
N LYS A 119 1.92 -9.80 8.76
CA LYS A 119 2.73 -10.25 7.63
C LYS A 119 1.92 -10.23 6.33
N ILE A 120 2.60 -10.09 5.21
CA ILE A 120 1.98 -10.23 3.89
C ILE A 120 1.73 -11.72 3.63
N ILE A 121 0.48 -12.10 3.34
CA ILE A 121 0.12 -13.47 2.95
C ILE A 121 -0.24 -13.59 1.47
N THR A 122 -0.58 -12.49 0.82
CA THR A 122 -0.88 -12.45 -0.61
C THR A 122 -0.52 -11.09 -1.18
N THR A 123 -0.01 -11.09 -2.41
CA THR A 123 0.22 -9.89 -3.20
C THR A 123 -0.42 -10.09 -4.55
N HIS A 124 -1.21 -9.11 -4.98
CA HIS A 124 -1.76 -9.03 -6.32
C HIS A 124 -1.28 -7.72 -6.93
N GLN A 125 -0.51 -7.79 -8.02
CA GLN A 125 -0.19 -6.62 -8.82
C GLN A 125 -1.38 -6.35 -9.74
N MET A 126 -1.96 -5.16 -9.64
CA MET A 126 -3.15 -4.79 -10.40
C MET A 126 -2.79 -4.46 -11.85
N SER A 127 -3.68 -4.86 -12.77
CA SER A 127 -3.67 -4.40 -14.16
C SER A 127 -4.31 -3.01 -14.28
N GLU A 128 -3.99 -2.28 -15.35
CA GLU A 128 -4.58 -0.96 -15.65
C GLU A 128 -6.12 -0.98 -15.60
N LYS A 129 -6.74 -2.04 -16.15
CA LYS A 129 -8.21 -2.22 -16.13
C LYS A 129 -8.78 -2.38 -14.71
N GLU A 130 -8.03 -2.97 -13.79
CA GLU A 130 -8.46 -3.11 -12.40
C GLU A 130 -8.33 -1.78 -11.65
N VAL A 131 -7.28 -1.01 -11.93
CA VAL A 131 -7.07 0.33 -11.38
C VAL A 131 -8.18 1.27 -11.84
N GLU A 132 -8.48 1.33 -13.14
CA GLU A 132 -9.57 2.17 -13.67
C GLU A 132 -10.94 1.83 -13.04
N LYS A 133 -11.20 0.54 -12.79
CA LYS A 133 -12.45 0.11 -12.14
C LYS A 133 -12.51 0.57 -10.69
N ARG A 134 -11.38 0.54 -9.98
CA ARG A 134 -11.28 1.03 -8.60
C ARG A 134 -11.55 2.54 -8.54
N GLU A 135 -10.88 3.31 -9.38
CA GLU A 135 -11.01 4.78 -9.41
C GLU A 135 -12.43 5.24 -9.75
N LYS A 136 -13.16 4.51 -10.60
CA LYS A 136 -14.56 4.82 -10.95
C LYS A 136 -15.57 4.40 -9.87
N GLY A 137 -15.17 3.54 -8.94
CA GLY A 137 -16.02 3.02 -7.87
C GLY A 137 -15.80 3.70 -6.51
N GLN A 138 -14.81 4.58 -6.41
CA GLN A 138 -14.60 5.51 -5.30
C GLN A 138 -15.38 6.81 -5.53
#